data_AF-A0A3M9Y0F8-F1
#
_entry.id   AF-A0A3M9Y0F8-F1
#
_cell.length_a   1.000
_cell.length_b   1.000
_cell.length_c   1.000
_cell.angle_alpha   90.00
_cell.angle_beta   90.00
_cell.angle_gamma   90.00
#
_symmetry.space_group_name_H-M   'P 1'
#
loop_
_entity.id
_entity.type
_entity.pdbx_description
1 polymer ?
#
loop_
_entity_poly.entity_id
_entity_poly.type
_entity_poly.pdbx_seq_one_letter_code
_entity_poly.pdbx_strand_id
1 'polypeptide(L)'
;MTVALSRARLGLYILGRRDVFEACYELRPAFEQLFQRPDKLMLVTGEMWPSQRLIASESGEVPGQACMEGVEHLGQFVYQMTNTKVKQLEAEQNPGGAGLMAIEEAPADEAGDQEVGEGDPDSVAAETEG
;
A
#
# COMPACT_ATOMS: atom_id res chain seq x y z
N MET A 1 8.47 -4.89 -17.68
CA MET A 1 7.28 -4.52 -16.86
C MET A 1 5.93 -4.96 -17.45
N THR A 2 5.84 -5.33 -18.74
CA THR A 2 4.64 -5.93 -19.36
C THR A 2 4.01 -7.08 -18.57
N VAL A 3 4.84 -7.90 -17.91
CA VAL A 3 4.38 -9.01 -17.05
C VAL A 3 3.59 -8.53 -15.82
N ALA A 4 3.94 -7.38 -15.24
CA ALA A 4 3.22 -6.86 -14.06
C ALA A 4 1.79 -6.46 -14.43
N LEU A 5 1.61 -5.82 -15.59
CA LEU A 5 0.29 -5.45 -16.10
C LEU A 5 -0.53 -6.67 -16.55
N SER A 6 0.11 -7.72 -17.07
CA SER A 6 -0.62 -8.89 -17.60
C SER A 6 -1.10 -9.88 -16.53
N ARG A 7 -0.59 -9.79 -15.29
CA ARG A 7 -0.98 -10.72 -14.21
C ARG A 7 -2.23 -10.30 -13.44
N ALA A 8 -2.68 -9.05 -13.57
CA ALA A 8 -3.88 -8.57 -12.92
C ALA A 8 -5.14 -9.03 -13.69
N ARG A 9 -5.90 -9.99 -13.13
CA ARG A 9 -7.14 -10.49 -13.76
C ARG A 9 -8.39 -9.68 -13.41
N LEU A 10 -8.49 -9.21 -12.16
CA LEU A 10 -9.70 -8.56 -11.62
C LEU A 10 -9.45 -7.15 -11.08
N GLY A 11 -8.19 -6.75 -10.89
CA GLY A 11 -7.86 -5.43 -10.36
C GLY A 11 -6.36 -5.18 -10.34
N LEU A 12 -5.98 -3.93 -10.60
CA LEU A 12 -4.61 -3.44 -10.59
C LEU A 12 -4.59 -2.14 -9.79
N TYR A 13 -3.91 -2.14 -8.64
CA TYR A 13 -3.67 -0.95 -7.83
C TYR A 13 -2.17 -0.66 -7.84
N ILE A 14 -1.80 0.57 -8.24
CA ILE A 14 -0.41 0.99 -8.38
C ILE A 14 -0.17 2.13 -7.40
N LEU A 15 0.82 1.97 -6.53
CA LEU A 15 1.31 3.02 -5.63
C LEU A 15 2.72 3.38 -6.06
N GLY A 16 2.96 4.66 -6.33
CA GLY A 16 4.27 5.14 -6.72
C GLY A 16 4.25 6.58 -7.20
N ARG A 17 5.41 7.08 -7.59
CA ARG A 17 5.59 8.46 -8.04
C ARG A 17 5.24 8.59 -9.52
N ARG A 18 4.19 9.36 -9.83
CA ARG A 18 3.73 9.62 -11.20
C ARG A 18 4.87 10.06 -12.13
N ASP A 19 5.69 11.01 -11.67
CA ASP A 19 6.79 11.58 -12.46
C ASP A 19 7.81 10.54 -12.93
N VAL A 20 8.06 9.51 -12.10
CA VAL A 20 9.00 8.44 -12.42
C VAL A 20 8.45 7.56 -13.55
N PHE A 21 7.14 7.33 -13.57
CA PHE A 21 6.49 6.55 -14.62
C PHE A 21 6.36 7.34 -15.93
N GLU A 22 6.16 8.64 -15.86
CA GLU A 22 6.08 9.52 -17.04
C GLU A 22 7.44 9.69 -17.72
N ALA A 23 8.52 9.77 -16.95
CA ALA A 23 9.89 9.84 -17.48
C ALA A 23 10.36 8.54 -18.16
N CYS A 24 9.65 7.42 -17.96
CA CYS A 24 10.00 6.13 -18.55
C CYS A 24 9.28 5.91 -19.89
N TYR A 25 10.01 6.03 -21.00
CA TYR A 25 9.48 5.88 -22.36
C TYR A 25 8.81 4.54 -22.63
N GLU A 26 9.29 3.45 -22.01
CA GLU A 26 8.71 2.11 -22.16
C GLU A 26 7.32 1.98 -21.52
N LEU A 27 7.01 2.81 -20.51
CA LEU A 27 5.78 2.71 -19.72
C LEU A 27 4.71 3.70 -20.17
N ARG A 28 5.13 4.80 -20.80
CA ARG A 28 4.26 5.86 -21.29
C ARG A 28 2.99 5.37 -22.03
N PRO A 29 3.04 4.47 -23.02
CA PRO A 29 1.82 4.06 -23.74
C PRO A 29 0.81 3.31 -22.86
N ALA A 30 1.27 2.57 -21.87
CA ALA A 30 0.38 1.87 -20.92
C ALA A 30 -0.17 2.82 -19.84
N PHE A 31 0.66 3.76 -19.39
CA PHE A 31 0.30 4.72 -18.35
C PHE A 31 -0.51 5.91 -18.86
N GLU A 32 -0.43 6.27 -20.14
CA GLU A 32 -1.29 7.30 -20.74
C GLU A 32 -2.78 6.96 -20.57
N GLN A 33 -3.16 5.68 -20.63
CA GLN A 33 -4.54 5.24 -20.34
C GLN A 33 -4.87 5.34 -18.85
N LEU A 34 -3.92 5.02 -17.97
CA LEU A 34 -4.11 5.12 -16.52
C LEU A 34 -4.23 6.59 -16.06
N PHE A 35 -3.50 7.51 -16.69
CA PHE A 35 -3.53 8.94 -16.36
C PHE A 35 -4.80 9.67 -16.81
N GLN A 36 -5.65 9.04 -17.62
CA GLN A 36 -7.01 9.56 -17.89
C GLN A 36 -7.94 9.39 -16.70
N ARG A 37 -7.55 8.57 -15.72
CA ARG A 37 -8.32 8.30 -14.49
C ARG A 37 -7.78 9.13 -13.33
N PRO A 38 -8.56 9.31 -12.25
CA PRO A 38 -8.09 9.96 -11.03
C PRO A 38 -6.81 9.30 -10.52
N ASP A 39 -5.81 10.11 -10.17
CA ASP A 39 -4.51 9.65 -9.65
C ASP A 39 -4.54 9.36 -8.14
N LYS A 40 -5.63 9.73 -7.47
CA LYS A 40 -5.88 9.40 -6.06
C LYS A 40 -6.67 8.10 -5.95
N LEU A 41 -6.37 7.34 -4.89
CA LEU A 41 -7.07 6.11 -4.58
C LEU A 41 -8.50 6.41 -4.11
N MET A 42 -9.49 5.93 -4.86
CA MET A 42 -10.90 6.08 -4.52
C MET A 42 -11.47 4.77 -4.00
N LEU A 43 -11.97 4.75 -2.77
CA LEU A 43 -12.49 3.56 -2.10
C LEU A 43 -13.98 3.68 -1.85
N VAL A 44 -14.76 2.62 -2.12
CA VAL A 44 -16.18 2.60 -1.78
C VAL A 44 -16.34 2.03 -0.38
N THR A 45 -16.83 2.83 0.54
CA THR A 45 -17.05 2.41 1.92
C THR A 45 -18.42 1.76 2.07
N GLY A 46 -18.50 0.64 2.78
CA GLY A 46 -19.77 -0.03 3.08
C GLY A 46 -20.15 -1.20 2.17
N GLU A 47 -19.34 -1.54 1.17
CA GLU A 47 -19.50 -2.79 0.42
C GLU A 47 -18.66 -3.91 1.03
N MET A 48 -19.31 -5.05 1.27
CA MET A 48 -18.60 -6.28 1.61
C MET A 48 -18.24 -7.03 0.33
N TRP A 49 -17.10 -7.71 0.37
CA TRP A 49 -16.77 -8.67 -0.68
C TRP A 49 -17.58 -9.96 -0.46
N PRO A 50 -18.12 -10.59 -1.52
CA PRO A 50 -18.06 -10.20 -2.94
C PRO A 50 -19.07 -9.09 -3.28
N SER A 51 -18.65 -8.09 -4.08
CA SER A 51 -19.54 -7.03 -4.55
C SER A 51 -20.40 -7.50 -5.73
N GLN A 52 -21.66 -7.05 -5.78
CA GLN A 52 -22.58 -7.27 -6.91
C GLN A 52 -22.60 -6.09 -7.88
N ARG A 53 -21.79 -5.06 -7.62
CA ARG A 53 -21.69 -3.86 -8.45
C ARG A 53 -21.05 -4.20 -9.79
N LEU A 54 -21.72 -3.84 -10.87
CA LEU A 54 -21.15 -3.87 -12.21
C LEU A 54 -20.11 -2.75 -12.37
N ILE A 55 -19.09 -2.97 -13.19
CA ILE A 55 -18.09 -1.96 -13.52
C ILE A 55 -18.83 -0.74 -14.12
N ALA A 56 -18.84 0.37 -13.38
CA ALA A 56 -19.36 1.64 -13.90
C ALA A 56 -18.42 2.16 -15.00
N SER A 57 -18.97 2.86 -15.99
CA SER A 57 -18.17 3.59 -16.99
C SER A 57 -17.23 4.58 -16.29
N GLU A 58 -16.12 4.94 -16.95
CA GLU A 58 -14.90 5.57 -16.38
C GLU A 58 -15.09 6.89 -15.61
N SER A 59 -16.32 7.41 -15.50
CA SER A 59 -16.67 8.68 -14.85
C SER A 59 -17.85 8.58 -13.89
N GLY A 60 -18.36 7.37 -13.59
CA GLY A 60 -19.49 7.21 -12.69
C GLY A 60 -19.09 7.42 -11.24
N GLU A 61 -19.39 8.59 -10.67
CA GLU A 61 -19.34 8.81 -9.22
C GLU A 61 -20.12 7.69 -8.52
N VAL A 62 -19.41 6.95 -7.68
CA VAL A 62 -20.02 5.88 -6.91
C VAL A 62 -20.52 6.47 -5.60
N PRO A 63 -21.80 6.29 -5.22
CA PRO A 63 -22.25 6.71 -3.90
C PRO A 63 -21.46 5.98 -2.81
N GLY A 64 -20.97 6.74 -1.83
CA GLY A 64 -20.12 6.21 -0.75
C GLY A 64 -18.63 6.11 -1.07
N GLN A 65 -18.16 6.81 -2.12
CA GLN A 65 -16.75 6.88 -2.48
C GLN A 65 -15.98 7.84 -1.55
N ALA A 66 -14.88 7.36 -0.97
CA ALA A 66 -13.93 8.10 -0.17
C ALA A 66 -12.61 8.24 -0.94
N CYS A 67 -12.13 9.49 -1.08
CA CYS A 67 -10.85 9.79 -1.69
C CYS A 67 -9.74 9.70 -0.64
N MET A 68 -8.73 8.87 -0.90
CA MET A 68 -7.54 8.74 -0.07
C MET A 68 -6.46 9.70 -0.57
N GLU A 69 -6.00 10.60 0.29
CA GLU A 69 -5.01 11.63 -0.07
C GLU A 69 -3.57 11.12 -0.04
N GLY A 70 -3.34 9.97 0.58
CA GLY A 70 -2.02 9.37 0.71
C GLY A 70 -2.06 8.09 1.53
N VAL A 71 -0.88 7.52 1.76
CA VAL A 71 -0.71 6.27 2.51
C VAL A 71 -1.02 6.43 4.00
N GLU A 72 -0.78 7.62 4.58
CA GLU A 72 -1.08 7.91 5.98
C GLU A 72 -2.60 7.92 6.23
N HIS A 73 -3.35 8.62 5.37
CA HIS A 73 -4.82 8.62 5.41
C HIS A 73 -5.36 7.20 5.20
N LEU A 74 -4.81 6.45 4.24
CA LEU A 74 -5.19 5.05 4.04
C LEU A 74 -4.93 4.18 5.28
N GLY A 75 -3.78 4.34 5.94
CA GLY A 75 -3.43 3.61 7.16
C GLY A 75 -4.38 3.90 8.31
N GLN A 76 -4.67 5.19 8.57
CA GLN A 76 -5.66 5.60 9.56
C GLN A 76 -7.04 5.03 9.25
N PHE A 77 -7.44 5.06 7.98
CA PHE A 77 -8.73 4.54 7.53
C PHE A 77 -8.86 3.03 7.77
N VAL A 78 -7.85 2.25 7.40
CA VAL A 78 -7.82 0.79 7.61
C VAL A 78 -7.80 0.45 9.10
N TYR A 79 -7.06 1.19 9.91
CA TYR A 79 -7.02 1.01 11.36
C TYR A 79 -8.40 1.20 11.99
N GLN A 80 -9.05 2.32 11.68
CA GLN A 80 -10.40 2.62 12.19
C GLN A 80 -11.42 1.56 11.74
N MET A 81 -11.37 1.14 10.47
CA MET A 81 -12.27 0.12 9.95
C MET A 81 -12.05 -1.25 10.60
N THR A 82 -10.80 -1.64 10.81
CA THR A 82 -10.44 -2.91 11.49
C THR A 82 -10.95 -2.93 12.92
N ASN A 83 -10.67 -1.88 13.69
CA ASN A 83 -11.14 -1.78 15.08
C ASN A 83 -12.66 -1.82 15.17
N THR A 84 -13.36 -1.17 14.25
CA THR A 84 -14.82 -1.19 14.20
C THR A 84 -15.36 -2.59 13.90
N LYS A 85 -14.76 -3.29 12.92
CA LYS A 85 -15.15 -4.66 12.56
C LYS A 85 -14.83 -5.67 13.65
N VAL A 86 -13.69 -5.56 14.33
CA VAL A 86 -13.33 -6.43 15.46
C VAL A 86 -14.35 -6.28 16.58
N LYS A 87 -14.70 -5.04 16.97
CA LYS A 87 -15.73 -4.78 17.99
C LYS A 87 -17.12 -5.33 17.61
N GLN A 88 -17.50 -5.23 16.34
CA GLN A 88 -18.76 -5.79 15.85
C GLN A 88 -18.77 -7.32 15.93
N LEU A 89 -17.67 -7.96 15.51
CA LEU A 89 -17.53 -9.42 15.59
C LEU A 89 -17.50 -9.92 17.04
N GLU A 90 -16.85 -9.18 17.95
CA GLU A 90 -16.86 -9.48 19.39
C GLU A 90 -18.27 -9.40 19.96
N ALA A 91 -19.04 -8.38 19.59
CA ALA A 91 -20.43 -8.22 20.02
C ALA A 91 -21.36 -9.33 19.49
N GLU A 92 -21.07 -9.88 18.31
CA GLU A 92 -21.85 -10.93 17.67
C GLU A 92 -21.43 -12.36 18.08
N GLN A 93 -20.15 -12.60 18.42
CA GLN A 93 -19.63 -13.95 18.66
C GLN A 93 -19.66 -14.40 20.13
N ASN A 94 -19.57 -13.52 21.13
CA ASN A 94 -19.64 -13.94 22.54
C ASN A 94 -19.81 -12.77 23.54
N PRO A 95 -20.85 -12.70 24.39
CA PRO A 95 -20.94 -11.74 25.49
C PRO A 95 -19.99 -12.04 26.67
N GLY A 96 -18.98 -12.90 26.50
CA GLY A 96 -17.95 -13.14 27.50
C GLY A 96 -16.92 -14.21 27.12
N GLY A 97 -15.76 -13.80 26.59
CA GLY A 97 -14.54 -14.61 26.67
C GLY A 97 -13.62 -14.59 25.46
N ALA A 98 -12.35 -14.25 25.76
CA ALA A 98 -11.09 -14.41 25.00
C ALA A 98 -10.92 -13.55 23.73
N GLY A 99 -10.27 -12.39 23.93
CA GLY A 99 -9.99 -11.39 22.92
C GLY A 99 -8.97 -11.84 21.86
N LEU A 100 -9.23 -11.41 20.63
CA LEU A 100 -8.25 -11.41 19.55
C LEU A 100 -7.37 -10.16 19.75
N MET A 101 -6.05 -10.37 19.77
CA MET A 101 -5.01 -9.39 20.12
C MET A 101 -5.34 -7.96 19.65
N ALA A 102 -5.46 -7.04 20.61
CA ALA A 102 -5.27 -5.62 20.34
C ALA A 102 -3.92 -5.49 19.63
N ILE A 103 -3.91 -4.82 18.48
CA ILE A 103 -2.69 -4.49 17.77
C ILE A 103 -1.89 -3.59 18.72
N GLU A 104 -0.91 -4.15 19.43
CA GLU A 104 -0.01 -3.38 20.28
C GLU A 104 0.73 -2.38 19.38
N GLU A 105 0.65 -1.10 19.74
CA GLU A 105 1.48 -0.07 19.14
C GLU A 105 2.93 -0.42 19.44
N ALA A 106 3.67 -0.86 18.42
CA ALA A 106 5.12 -0.90 18.51
C ALA A 106 5.60 0.56 18.66
N PRO A 107 6.32 0.91 19.74
CA PRO A 107 6.86 2.25 19.88
C PRO A 107 7.79 2.51 18.69
N ALA A 108 7.64 3.67 18.06
CA ALA A 108 8.58 4.16 17.08
C ALA A 108 9.90 4.43 17.81
N ASP A 109 10.80 3.44 17.81
CA ASP A 109 12.16 3.63 18.32
C ASP A 109 12.80 4.77 17.53
N GLU A 110 13.17 5.82 18.26
CA GLU A 110 13.87 6.97 17.73
C GLU A 110 15.12 6.50 17.00
N ALA A 111 15.34 7.05 15.80
CA ALA A 111 16.54 6.84 15.03
C ALA A 111 17.75 7.33 15.84
N GLY A 112 18.36 6.42 16.59
CA GLY A 112 19.67 6.59 17.20
C GLY A 112 20.69 6.72 16.09
N ASP A 113 21.16 7.95 15.90
CA ASP A 113 22.34 8.32 15.14
C ASP A 113 23.50 7.35 15.44
N GLN A 114 23.89 6.57 14.43
CA GLN A 114 25.11 5.76 14.50
C GLN A 114 26.07 6.29 13.44
N GLU A 115 26.94 7.19 13.90
CA GLU A 115 28.18 7.63 13.26
C GLU A 115 28.88 6.47 12.55
N VAL A 116 29.02 6.60 11.24
CA VAL A 116 29.77 5.66 10.40
C VAL A 116 31.26 5.92 10.63
N GLY A 117 31.88 5.12 11.50
CA GLY A 117 33.33 5.12 11.66
C GLY A 117 34.03 4.70 10.36
N GLU A 118 34.81 5.61 9.78
CA GLU A 118 35.69 5.34 8.64
C GLU A 118 36.70 4.23 9.01
N GLY A 119 36.64 3.10 8.30
CA GLY A 119 37.62 2.03 8.36
C GLY A 119 38.49 2.04 7.09
N ASP A 120 39.76 2.40 7.28
CA ASP A 120 40.87 2.40 6.31
C ASP A 120 40.87 1.22 5.31
N PRO A 121 41.00 1.48 3.98
CA PRO A 121 41.15 0.45 2.97
C PRO A 121 42.63 0.18 2.65
N ASP A 122 43.38 -0.47 3.55
CA ASP A 122 44.70 -1.00 3.19
C ASP A 122 45.00 -2.33 3.89
N SER A 123 44.63 -3.43 3.22
CA SER A 123 45.36 -4.70 3.34
C SER A 123 44.93 -5.69 2.25
N VAL A 124 45.40 -5.50 1.01
CA VAL A 124 45.50 -6.60 0.04
C VAL A 124 46.79 -6.46 -0.76
N ALA A 125 47.90 -6.99 -0.23
CA ALA A 125 49.05 -7.40 -1.02
C ALA A 125 49.97 -8.30 -0.18
N ALA A 126 49.95 -9.60 -0.48
CA ALA A 126 51.06 -10.49 -0.19
C ALA A 126 51.02 -11.64 -1.20
N GLU A 127 51.47 -11.36 -2.42
CA GLU A 127 52.09 -12.37 -3.26
C GLU A 127 53.50 -12.61 -2.73
N THR A 128 53.87 -13.85 -2.43
CA THR A 128 55.28 -14.26 -2.38
C THR A 128 55.42 -15.66 -2.95
N GLU A 129 56.26 -15.74 -3.98
CA GLU A 129 56.79 -16.93 -4.65
C GLU A 129 57.48 -17.91 -3.69
N GLY A 130 57.49 -19.18 -4.11
CA GLY A 130 58.31 -20.28 -3.59
C GLY A 130 58.26 -21.46 -4.53
#